data_AF-A0A0M0JLY0-F1
#
_entry.id   AF-A0A0M0JLY0-F1
#
_cell.length_a   1.000
_cell.length_b   1.000
_cell.length_c   1.000
_cell.angle_alpha   90.00
_cell.angle_beta   90.00
_cell.angle_gamma   90.00
#
_symmetry.space_group_name_H-M   'P 1'
#
loop_
_entity.id
_entity.type
_entity.pdbx_description
1 polymer ?
#
loop_
_entity_poly.entity_id
_entity_poly.type
_entity_poly.pdbx_seq_one_letter_code
_entity_poly.pdbx_strand_id
1 'polypeptide(L)'
;MLKNRVTHVSELENTDLFKMAKSGNVDAKREMMRREIMYVDGVSHADTTATLLKISTLAEAGLGRVHASGKVMIFGAQAVGWGSIPLVFSLQASSAFNEYFVTAEPPEHGDTDTWLEVGAWSWNWMEPPLGTISFVLLCLQWAAEQKKNIGLKTAAEVFSYRIQEKLIREFPQYHSQILGDYVEAIALVGDSANVRDDALVIQALSQRK
;
A
#
# COMPACT_ATOMS: atom_id res chain seq x y z
N MET A 1 21.02 36.48 14.50
CA MET A 1 21.98 35.38 14.31
C MET A 1 21.22 34.06 14.30
N LEU A 2 20.92 33.50 13.12
CA LEU A 2 20.31 32.16 12.95
C LEU A 2 21.16 31.35 11.96
N LYS A 3 22.49 31.37 12.13
CA LYS A 3 23.43 30.99 11.06
C LYS A 3 23.67 29.49 10.89
N ASN A 4 23.14 28.63 11.76
CA ASN A 4 23.24 27.17 11.65
C ASN A 4 21.86 26.52 11.87
N ARG A 5 20.92 26.69 10.93
CA ARG A 5 19.76 25.79 10.85
C ARG A 5 20.20 24.59 10.01
N VAL A 6 20.07 23.39 10.58
CA VAL A 6 20.22 22.15 9.82
C VAL A 6 19.18 22.18 8.70
N THR A 7 19.65 22.02 7.46
CA THR A 7 18.80 22.04 6.26
C THR A 7 18.58 20.66 5.67
N HIS A 8 19.46 19.71 5.99
CA HIS A 8 19.42 18.36 5.46
C HIS A 8 19.83 17.31 6.51
N VAL A 9 19.25 16.11 6.42
CA VAL A 9 19.49 15.01 7.39
C VAL A 9 20.95 14.58 7.45
N SER A 10 21.72 14.77 6.38
CA SER A 10 23.15 14.46 6.34
C SER A 10 24.00 15.35 7.26
N GLU A 11 23.49 16.50 7.69
CA GLU A 11 24.18 17.41 8.60
C GLU A 11 23.97 17.05 10.08
N LEU A 12 23.07 16.09 10.37
CA LEU A 12 22.75 15.67 11.73
C LEU A 12 23.84 14.76 12.33
N GLU A 13 24.00 14.84 13.65
CA GLU A 13 24.84 13.90 14.39
C GLU A 13 24.22 12.49 14.42
N ASN A 14 25.07 11.47 14.60
CA ASN A 14 24.63 10.06 14.62
C ASN A 14 23.57 9.78 15.71
N THR A 15 23.67 10.45 16.85
CA THR A 15 22.75 10.29 17.98
C THR A 15 21.34 10.76 17.64
N ASP A 16 21.20 11.88 16.94
CA ASP A 16 19.91 12.43 16.55
C ASP A 16 19.32 11.68 15.35
N LEU A 17 20.16 11.27 14.40
CA LEU A 17 19.73 10.35 13.34
C LEU A 17 19.18 9.04 13.89
N PHE A 18 19.85 8.45 14.87
CA PHE A 18 19.37 7.22 15.49
C PHE A 18 18.00 7.41 16.16
N LYS A 19 17.81 8.51 16.90
CA LYS A 19 16.50 8.83 17.51
C LYS A 19 15.42 9.01 16.45
N MET A 20 15.70 9.75 15.37
CA MET A 20 14.76 9.98 14.27
C MET A 20 14.44 8.69 13.50
N ALA A 21 15.44 7.84 13.27
CA ALA A 21 15.25 6.55 12.64
C ALA A 21 14.35 5.64 13.48
N LYS A 22 14.55 5.63 14.82
CA LYS A 22 13.68 4.89 15.75
C LYS A 22 12.27 5.46 15.86
N SER A 23 12.06 6.75 15.59
CA SER A 23 10.72 7.32 15.45
C SER A 23 10.06 7.05 14.09
N GLY A 24 10.70 6.25 13.22
CA GLY A 24 10.15 5.85 11.92
C GLY A 24 10.41 6.84 10.78
N ASN A 25 11.31 7.82 10.94
CA ASN A 25 11.65 8.74 9.87
C ASN A 25 12.49 8.02 8.78
N VAL A 26 11.95 7.98 7.56
CA VAL A 26 12.57 7.27 6.42
C VAL A 26 13.89 7.91 6.00
N ASP A 27 13.96 9.24 5.94
CA ASP A 27 15.18 9.96 5.53
C ASP A 27 16.33 9.73 6.53
N ALA A 28 16.03 9.64 7.83
CA ALA A 28 17.01 9.29 8.85
C ALA A 28 17.51 7.85 8.71
N LYS A 29 16.60 6.88 8.47
CA LYS A 29 16.98 5.48 8.18
C LYS A 29 17.82 5.38 6.90
N ARG A 30 17.47 6.16 5.87
CA ARG A 30 18.21 6.26 4.61
C ARG A 30 19.63 6.79 4.84
N GLU A 31 19.77 7.88 5.58
CA GLU A 31 21.08 8.46 5.91
C GLU A 31 21.92 7.53 6.80
N MET A 32 21.31 6.82 7.75
CA MET A 32 22.01 5.76 8.50
C MET A 32 22.56 4.66 7.57
N MET A 33 21.77 4.22 6.60
CA MET A 33 22.23 3.25 5.60
C MET A 33 23.36 3.81 4.72
N ARG A 34 23.30 5.10 4.34
CA ARG A 34 24.40 5.75 3.61
C ARG A 34 25.70 5.75 4.43
N ARG A 35 25.63 6.10 5.71
CA ARG A 35 26.80 6.10 6.61
C ARG A 35 27.39 4.71 6.78
N GLU A 36 26.55 3.69 6.84
CA GLU A 36 26.99 2.29 6.84
C GLU A 36 27.73 1.93 5.54
N ILE A 37 27.18 2.29 4.38
CA ILE A 37 27.83 2.07 3.08
C ILE A 37 29.18 2.80 3.02
N MET A 38 29.26 4.06 3.45
CA MET A 38 30.53 4.81 3.50
C MET A 38 31.56 4.11 4.39
N TYR A 39 31.14 3.62 5.54
CA TYR A 39 32.02 2.95 6.51
C TYR A 39 32.54 1.62 5.98
N VAL A 40 31.67 0.78 5.42
CA VAL A 40 32.00 -0.57 4.95
C VAL A 40 32.74 -0.52 3.60
N ASP A 41 32.28 0.29 2.65
CA ASP A 41 32.81 0.33 1.29
C ASP A 41 33.93 1.37 1.12
N GLY A 42 34.16 2.25 2.11
CA GLY A 42 35.20 3.28 2.07
C GLY A 42 34.96 4.36 1.02
N VAL A 43 33.71 4.59 0.63
CA VAL A 43 33.32 5.50 -0.46
C VAL A 43 32.85 6.88 0.04
N SER A 44 32.85 7.86 -0.86
CA SER A 44 32.31 9.18 -0.54
C SER A 44 30.78 9.16 -0.39
N HIS A 45 30.21 10.17 0.29
CA HIS A 45 28.76 10.25 0.50
C HIS A 45 27.98 10.24 -0.83
N ALA A 46 28.49 10.93 -1.86
CA ALA A 46 27.85 10.97 -3.18
C ALA A 46 27.82 9.58 -3.85
N ASP A 47 28.91 8.83 -3.72
CA ASP A 47 29.09 7.51 -4.34
C ASP A 47 28.17 6.43 -3.72
N THR A 48 27.71 6.63 -2.48
CA THR A 48 26.75 5.72 -1.82
C THR A 48 25.44 5.58 -2.59
N THR A 49 25.08 6.57 -3.41
CA THR A 49 23.80 6.63 -4.12
C THR A 49 23.60 5.44 -5.04
N ALA A 50 24.65 4.97 -5.72
CA ALA A 50 24.55 3.83 -6.62
C ALA A 50 24.16 2.55 -5.87
N THR A 51 24.84 2.28 -4.76
CA THR A 51 24.56 1.12 -3.89
C THR A 51 23.17 1.24 -3.25
N LEU A 52 22.83 2.42 -2.73
CA LEU A 52 21.54 2.65 -2.09
C LEU A 52 20.38 2.51 -3.08
N LEU A 53 20.54 3.00 -4.31
CA LEU A 53 19.56 2.82 -5.39
C LEU A 53 19.40 1.34 -5.76
N LYS A 54 20.50 0.58 -5.78
CA LYS A 54 20.44 -0.87 -6.00
C LYS A 54 19.64 -1.56 -4.89
N ILE A 55 19.88 -1.22 -3.63
CA ILE A 55 19.12 -1.77 -2.48
C ILE A 55 17.64 -1.38 -2.57
N SER A 56 17.32 -0.11 -2.82
CA SER A 56 15.92 0.35 -2.88
C SER A 56 15.14 -0.25 -4.05
N THR A 57 15.75 -0.33 -5.24
CA THR A 57 15.12 -0.97 -6.40
C THR A 57 14.86 -2.47 -6.18
N LEU A 58 15.76 -3.17 -5.50
CA LEU A 58 15.55 -4.57 -5.12
C LEU A 58 14.49 -4.71 -4.01
N ALA A 59 14.42 -3.78 -3.08
CA ALA A 59 13.39 -3.77 -2.03
C ALA A 59 11.99 -3.51 -2.60
N GLU A 60 11.89 -2.68 -3.63
CA GLU A 60 10.66 -2.36 -4.36
C GLU A 60 10.22 -3.49 -5.31
N ALA A 61 11.08 -4.47 -5.57
CA ALA A 61 10.79 -5.55 -6.50
C ALA A 61 9.62 -6.40 -5.96
N GLY A 62 8.44 -6.21 -6.57
CA GLY A 62 7.20 -6.90 -6.19
C GLY A 62 6.18 -6.02 -5.46
N LEU A 63 6.53 -4.78 -5.11
CA LEU A 63 5.61 -3.81 -4.50
C LEU A 63 4.32 -3.63 -5.33
N GLY A 64 4.48 -3.56 -6.65
CA GLY A 64 3.35 -3.46 -7.58
C GLY A 64 2.35 -4.62 -7.46
N ARG A 65 2.82 -5.84 -7.18
CA ARG A 65 1.93 -7.02 -7.00
C ARG A 65 1.16 -6.95 -5.68
N VAL A 66 1.84 -6.54 -4.61
CA VAL A 66 1.21 -6.37 -3.29
C VAL A 66 0.13 -5.29 -3.36
N HIS A 67 0.45 -4.12 -3.92
CA HIS A 67 -0.53 -3.04 -4.11
C HIS A 67 -1.67 -3.43 -5.05
N ALA A 68 -1.40 -4.16 -6.13
CA ALA A 68 -2.43 -4.62 -7.05
C ALA A 68 -3.44 -5.52 -6.34
N SER A 69 -2.99 -6.47 -5.51
CA SER A 69 -3.89 -7.37 -4.78
C SER A 69 -4.83 -6.63 -3.82
N GLY A 70 -4.32 -5.66 -3.06
CA GLY A 70 -5.14 -4.82 -2.19
C GLY A 70 -6.14 -3.95 -2.96
N LYS A 71 -5.71 -3.40 -4.11
CA LYS A 71 -6.61 -2.66 -5.00
C LYS A 71 -7.71 -3.54 -5.58
N VAL A 72 -7.40 -4.75 -6.04
CA VAL A 72 -8.39 -5.71 -6.56
C VAL A 72 -9.46 -6.00 -5.51
N MET A 73 -9.07 -6.22 -4.26
CA MET A 73 -10.02 -6.42 -3.17
C MET A 73 -10.92 -5.20 -2.93
N ILE A 74 -10.32 -4.00 -2.83
CA ILE A 74 -11.06 -2.74 -2.61
C ILE A 74 -12.04 -2.43 -3.76
N PHE A 75 -11.60 -2.60 -5.00
CA PHE A 75 -12.46 -2.38 -6.16
C PHE A 75 -13.50 -3.49 -6.31
N GLY A 76 -13.15 -4.72 -5.97
CA GLY A 76 -14.07 -5.85 -5.93
C GLY A 76 -15.22 -5.60 -4.96
N ALA A 77 -14.94 -5.19 -3.72
CA ALA A 77 -15.99 -4.87 -2.75
C ALA A 77 -16.89 -3.71 -3.21
N GLN A 78 -16.32 -2.66 -3.82
CA GLN A 78 -17.11 -1.58 -4.39
C GLN A 78 -17.99 -2.05 -5.56
N ALA A 79 -17.43 -2.84 -6.47
CA ALA A 79 -18.17 -3.38 -7.62
C ALA A 79 -19.30 -4.30 -7.18
N VAL A 80 -19.07 -5.15 -6.18
CA VAL A 80 -20.08 -6.04 -5.59
C VAL A 80 -21.16 -5.23 -4.86
N GLY A 81 -20.78 -4.21 -4.08
CA GLY A 81 -21.73 -3.30 -3.45
C GLY A 81 -22.62 -2.63 -4.50
N TRP A 82 -22.05 -1.88 -5.44
CA TRP A 82 -22.83 -1.20 -6.48
C TRP A 82 -23.60 -2.17 -7.39
N GLY A 83 -23.05 -3.34 -7.68
CA GLY A 83 -23.68 -4.38 -8.50
C GLY A 83 -24.87 -5.05 -7.82
N SER A 84 -24.91 -5.07 -6.48
CA SER A 84 -26.04 -5.65 -5.74
C SER A 84 -27.34 -4.85 -5.90
N ILE A 85 -27.26 -3.55 -6.20
CA ILE A 85 -28.43 -2.67 -6.37
C ILE A 85 -29.24 -3.07 -7.62
N PRO A 86 -28.69 -3.07 -8.85
CA PRO A 86 -29.45 -3.49 -10.02
C PRO A 86 -29.85 -4.97 -9.93
N LEU A 87 -29.07 -5.82 -9.26
CA LEU A 87 -29.41 -7.24 -9.08
C LEU A 87 -30.72 -7.46 -8.30
N VAL A 88 -31.12 -6.51 -7.44
CA VAL A 88 -32.35 -6.58 -6.64
C VAL A 88 -33.47 -5.74 -7.23
N PHE A 89 -33.15 -4.57 -7.80
CA PHE A 89 -34.16 -3.58 -8.19
C PHE A 89 -34.41 -3.46 -9.71
N SER A 90 -33.65 -4.19 -10.54
CA SER A 90 -33.85 -4.21 -12.00
C SER A 90 -34.38 -5.56 -12.44
N LEU A 91 -35.58 -5.58 -13.02
CA LEU A 91 -36.23 -6.80 -13.49
C LEU A 91 -35.33 -7.59 -14.45
N GLN A 92 -34.61 -6.90 -15.32
CA GLN A 92 -33.73 -7.54 -16.31
C GLN A 92 -32.56 -8.27 -15.64
N ALA A 93 -31.93 -7.64 -14.65
CA ALA A 93 -30.79 -8.23 -13.94
C ALA A 93 -31.25 -9.34 -12.99
N SER A 94 -32.32 -9.11 -12.24
CA SER A 94 -32.91 -10.09 -11.32
C SER A 94 -33.44 -11.32 -12.05
N SER A 95 -34.15 -11.15 -13.18
CA SER A 95 -34.63 -12.28 -14.00
C SER A 95 -33.52 -13.06 -14.66
N ALA A 96 -32.49 -12.39 -15.20
CA ALA A 96 -31.32 -13.09 -15.73
C ALA A 96 -30.61 -13.89 -14.63
N PHE A 97 -30.36 -13.28 -13.47
CA PHE A 97 -29.74 -13.99 -12.35
C PHE A 97 -30.60 -15.17 -11.86
N ASN A 98 -31.91 -14.98 -11.82
CA ASN A 98 -32.85 -16.03 -11.48
C ASN A 98 -32.76 -17.20 -12.48
N GLU A 99 -32.76 -16.92 -13.78
CA GLU A 99 -32.66 -17.95 -14.83
C GLU A 99 -31.36 -18.76 -14.74
N TYR A 100 -30.22 -18.12 -14.48
CA TYR A 100 -28.92 -18.79 -14.46
C TYR A 100 -28.54 -19.45 -13.13
N PHE A 101 -29.03 -18.95 -11.99
CA PHE A 101 -28.51 -19.35 -10.68
C PHE A 101 -29.57 -19.82 -9.66
N VAL A 102 -30.76 -19.21 -9.64
CA VAL A 102 -31.73 -19.41 -8.54
C VAL A 102 -32.87 -20.33 -8.94
N THR A 103 -33.33 -20.23 -10.18
CA THR A 103 -34.43 -21.02 -10.77
C THR A 103 -35.76 -20.91 -10.01
N ALA A 104 -36.03 -19.76 -9.37
CA ALA A 104 -37.32 -19.45 -8.75
C ALA A 104 -38.39 -19.13 -9.80
N GLU A 105 -39.66 -19.16 -9.38
CA GLU A 105 -40.79 -18.87 -10.27
C GLU A 105 -40.72 -17.42 -10.80
N PRO A 106 -40.92 -17.22 -12.12
CA PRO A 106 -40.93 -15.89 -12.71
C PRO A 106 -42.12 -15.09 -12.15
N PRO A 107 -42.00 -13.75 -12.08
CA PRO A 107 -43.06 -12.91 -11.53
C PRO A 107 -44.31 -12.97 -12.42
N GLU A 108 -45.49 -12.91 -11.80
CA GLU A 108 -46.76 -12.82 -12.52
C GLU A 108 -46.88 -11.47 -13.24
N HIS A 109 -47.66 -11.42 -14.32
CA HIS A 109 -47.86 -10.21 -15.10
C HIS A 109 -48.54 -9.11 -14.25
N GLY A 110 -47.80 -8.02 -13.98
CA GLY A 110 -48.27 -6.87 -13.20
C GLY A 110 -47.59 -6.70 -11.83
N ASP A 111 -46.88 -7.73 -11.35
CA ASP A 111 -46.22 -7.71 -10.04
C ASP A 111 -44.79 -7.14 -10.06
N THR A 112 -44.37 -6.53 -11.18
CA THR A 112 -43.02 -5.98 -11.37
C THR A 112 -43.01 -4.65 -12.12
N ASP A 113 -44.11 -3.90 -12.06
CA ASP A 113 -44.26 -2.65 -12.80
C ASP A 113 -43.40 -1.52 -12.21
N THR A 114 -43.07 -1.63 -10.92
CA THR A 114 -42.15 -0.73 -10.22
C THR A 114 -40.90 -1.45 -9.73
N TRP A 115 -39.80 -0.71 -9.64
CA TRP A 115 -38.53 -1.20 -9.08
C TRP A 115 -38.65 -1.75 -7.65
N LEU A 116 -39.58 -1.23 -6.83
CA LEU A 116 -39.85 -1.73 -5.49
C LEU A 116 -40.57 -3.08 -5.50
N GLU A 117 -41.49 -3.29 -6.44
CA GLU A 117 -42.16 -4.57 -6.64
C GLU A 117 -41.19 -5.63 -7.18
N VAL A 118 -40.30 -5.25 -8.10
CA VAL A 118 -39.16 -6.10 -8.51
C VAL A 118 -38.29 -6.48 -7.30
N GLY A 119 -38.02 -5.52 -6.41
CA GLY A 119 -37.31 -5.77 -5.16
C GLY A 119 -38.05 -6.71 -4.21
N ALA A 120 -39.38 -6.61 -4.14
CA ALA A 120 -40.22 -7.49 -3.34
C ALA A 120 -40.30 -8.92 -3.92
N TRP A 121 -40.32 -9.06 -5.24
CA TRP A 121 -40.23 -10.37 -5.90
C TRP A 121 -38.85 -11.01 -5.72
N SER A 122 -37.78 -10.26 -5.96
CA SER A 122 -36.41 -10.78 -5.76
C SER A 122 -36.11 -11.10 -4.30
N TRP A 123 -36.78 -10.44 -3.34
CA TRP A 123 -36.71 -10.79 -1.90
C TRP A 123 -37.03 -12.26 -1.64
N ASN A 124 -37.96 -12.86 -2.38
CA ASN A 124 -38.35 -14.26 -2.12
C ASN A 124 -37.17 -15.24 -2.18
N TRP A 125 -36.07 -14.85 -2.83
CA TRP A 125 -34.87 -15.66 -3.00
C TRP A 125 -33.54 -14.89 -2.85
N MET A 126 -33.57 -13.58 -2.62
CA MET A 126 -32.45 -12.74 -2.18
C MET A 126 -32.78 -12.08 -0.84
N GLU A 127 -31.79 -11.84 0.03
CA GLU A 127 -32.03 -11.15 1.31
C GLU A 127 -32.75 -9.80 1.15
N PRO A 128 -33.48 -9.34 2.19
CA PRO A 128 -34.28 -8.10 2.17
C PRO A 128 -33.55 -6.90 1.54
N PRO A 129 -34.24 -5.96 0.87
CA PRO A 129 -33.68 -4.68 0.40
C PRO A 129 -32.93 -3.89 1.48
N LEU A 130 -33.40 -3.98 2.73
CA LEU A 130 -32.70 -3.45 3.91
C LEU A 130 -31.36 -4.16 4.18
N GLY A 131 -31.31 -5.47 3.93
CA GLY A 131 -30.09 -6.27 3.89
C GLY A 131 -29.16 -5.89 2.74
N THR A 132 -29.69 -5.61 1.54
CA THR A 132 -28.88 -5.14 0.40
C THR A 132 -28.22 -3.79 0.69
N ILE A 133 -28.98 -2.81 1.22
CA ILE A 133 -28.42 -1.50 1.61
C ILE A 133 -27.36 -1.69 2.70
N SER A 134 -27.63 -2.53 3.71
CA SER A 134 -26.67 -2.85 4.76
C SER A 134 -25.40 -3.49 4.19
N PHE A 135 -25.55 -4.41 3.23
CA PHE A 135 -24.45 -5.06 2.53
C PHE A 135 -23.60 -4.08 1.72
N VAL A 136 -24.22 -3.15 0.99
CA VAL A 136 -23.51 -2.07 0.29
C VAL A 136 -22.68 -1.25 1.27
N LEU A 137 -23.30 -0.82 2.38
CA LEU A 137 -22.62 -0.06 3.42
C LEU A 137 -21.48 -0.85 4.06
N LEU A 138 -21.67 -2.15 4.31
CA LEU A 138 -20.62 -3.04 4.81
C LEU A 138 -19.46 -3.17 3.81
N CYS A 139 -19.74 -3.35 2.51
CA CYS A 139 -18.70 -3.39 1.48
C CYS A 139 -17.91 -2.07 1.41
N LEU A 140 -18.57 -0.93 1.55
CA LEU A 140 -17.93 0.38 1.58
C LEU A 140 -17.12 0.62 2.85
N GLN A 141 -17.67 0.24 4.02
CA GLN A 141 -16.97 0.29 5.30
C GLN A 141 -15.72 -0.59 5.28
N TRP A 142 -15.85 -1.83 4.81
CA TRP A 142 -14.73 -2.74 4.65
C TRP A 142 -13.70 -2.21 3.64
N ALA A 143 -14.12 -1.68 2.48
CA ALA A 143 -13.19 -1.07 1.54
C ALA A 143 -12.45 0.14 2.13
N ALA A 144 -13.14 0.97 2.93
CA ALA A 144 -12.53 2.09 3.64
C ALA A 144 -11.55 1.62 4.74
N GLU A 145 -11.87 0.54 5.43
CA GLU A 145 -11.01 -0.06 6.45
C GLU A 145 -9.80 -0.76 5.81
N GLN A 146 -9.96 -1.46 4.69
CA GLN A 146 -8.86 -2.00 3.91
C GLN A 146 -7.95 -0.91 3.36
N LYS A 147 -8.49 0.26 2.95
CA LYS A 147 -7.65 1.42 2.59
C LYS A 147 -6.77 1.90 3.74
N LYS A 148 -7.28 1.85 4.98
CA LYS A 148 -6.50 2.18 6.19
C LYS A 148 -5.53 1.03 6.56
N ASN A 149 -5.94 -0.22 6.34
CA ASN A 149 -5.18 -1.41 6.66
C ASN A 149 -4.16 -1.83 5.59
N ILE A 150 -4.19 -1.24 4.39
CA ILE A 150 -3.09 -1.33 3.41
C ILE A 150 -1.79 -0.71 3.97
N GLY A 151 -1.88 0.04 5.08
CA GLY A 151 -0.74 0.46 5.92
C GLY A 151 -0.51 -0.38 7.19
N LEU A 152 -1.23 -1.48 7.43
CA LEU A 152 -1.10 -2.29 8.66
C LEU A 152 -0.76 -3.77 8.42
N LYS A 153 -0.18 -4.28 9.50
CA LYS A 153 0.52 -5.53 9.75
C LYS A 153 -0.27 -6.80 9.43
N THR A 154 -0.11 -7.40 8.23
CA THR A 154 -0.40 -8.85 8.05
C THR A 154 0.14 -9.47 6.74
N ALA A 155 -0.04 -8.85 5.58
CA ALA A 155 0.55 -9.34 4.31
C ALA A 155 1.78 -8.52 3.90
N ALA A 156 1.68 -7.22 4.12
CA ALA A 156 2.72 -6.23 3.90
C ALA A 156 3.97 -6.50 4.75
N GLU A 157 3.80 -6.89 6.02
CA GLU A 157 4.90 -7.29 6.91
C GLU A 157 5.56 -8.59 6.48
N VAL A 158 4.79 -9.61 6.10
CA VAL A 158 5.35 -10.87 5.62
C VAL A 158 6.15 -10.64 4.35
N PHE A 159 5.66 -9.76 3.47
CA PHE A 159 6.40 -9.33 2.29
C PHE A 159 7.68 -8.58 2.69
N SER A 160 7.58 -7.57 3.56
CA SER A 160 8.72 -6.79 4.05
C SER A 160 9.79 -7.68 4.69
N TYR A 161 9.39 -8.61 5.55
CA TYR A 161 10.26 -9.58 6.20
C TYR A 161 10.96 -10.49 5.17
N ARG A 162 10.25 -11.00 4.16
CA ARG A 162 10.85 -11.81 3.09
C ARG A 162 11.85 -11.02 2.26
N ILE A 163 11.55 -9.76 1.96
CA ILE A 163 12.46 -8.86 1.23
C ILE A 163 13.68 -8.55 2.08
N GLN A 164 13.49 -8.29 3.38
CA GLN A 164 14.58 -8.08 4.33
C GLN A 164 15.50 -9.30 4.41
N GLU A 165 14.97 -10.52 4.59
CA GLU A 165 15.79 -11.74 4.60
C GLU A 165 16.57 -11.92 3.30
N LYS A 166 15.93 -11.66 2.16
CA LYS A 166 16.58 -11.75 0.85
C LYS A 166 17.72 -10.74 0.73
N LEU A 167 17.49 -9.49 1.11
CA LEU A 167 18.49 -8.41 1.01
C LEU A 167 19.64 -8.61 2.00
N ILE A 168 19.37 -9.09 3.22
CA ILE A 168 20.43 -9.42 4.18
C ILE A 168 21.33 -10.55 3.63
N ARG A 169 20.77 -11.52 2.91
CA ARG A 169 21.56 -12.57 2.24
C ARG A 169 22.34 -12.06 1.03
N GLU A 170 21.80 -11.08 0.30
CA GLU A 170 22.44 -10.51 -0.88
C GLU A 170 23.54 -9.49 -0.53
N PHE A 171 23.39 -8.81 0.61
CA PHE A 171 24.33 -7.80 1.10
C PHE A 171 24.82 -8.12 2.54
N PRO A 172 25.53 -9.24 2.73
CA PRO A 172 25.97 -9.68 4.07
C PRO A 172 27.05 -8.78 4.69
N GLN A 173 27.67 -7.90 3.90
CA GLN A 173 28.71 -6.98 4.38
C GLN A 173 28.17 -5.83 5.24
N TYR A 174 26.88 -5.49 5.11
CA TYR A 174 26.27 -4.40 5.87
C TYR A 174 25.60 -4.94 7.15
N HIS A 175 25.53 -4.09 8.18
CA HIS A 175 24.87 -4.46 9.42
C HIS A 175 23.39 -4.79 9.22
N SER A 176 23.02 -6.04 9.52
CA SER A 176 21.68 -6.60 9.28
C SER A 176 20.54 -5.77 9.87
N GLN A 177 20.76 -5.14 11.03
CA GLN A 177 19.75 -4.29 11.67
C GLN A 177 19.54 -2.96 10.94
N ILE A 178 20.61 -2.34 10.41
CA ILE A 178 20.50 -1.05 9.71
C ILE A 178 19.83 -1.28 8.35
N LEU A 179 20.29 -2.30 7.63
CA LEU A 179 19.69 -2.72 6.37
C LEU A 179 18.23 -3.12 6.58
N GLY A 180 17.95 -3.88 7.64
CA GLY A 180 16.60 -4.30 8.02
C GLY A 180 15.67 -3.13 8.31
N ASP A 181 16.08 -2.22 9.20
CA ASP A 181 15.31 -1.04 9.57
C ASP A 181 15.02 -0.15 8.34
N TYR A 182 15.98 -0.02 7.41
CA TYR A 182 15.80 0.73 6.16
C TYR A 182 14.83 0.03 5.21
N VAL A 183 15.03 -1.27 4.96
CA VAL A 183 14.16 -2.07 4.08
C VAL A 183 12.72 -2.07 4.58
N GLU A 184 12.51 -2.24 5.88
CA GLU A 184 11.18 -2.16 6.50
C GLU A 184 10.48 -0.83 6.18
N ALA A 185 11.22 0.27 6.23
CA ALA A 185 10.66 1.61 5.99
C ALA A 185 10.27 1.84 4.53
N ILE A 186 10.97 1.22 3.57
CA ILE A 186 10.78 1.47 2.14
C ILE A 186 9.97 0.39 1.42
N ALA A 187 9.86 -0.81 1.99
CA ALA A 187 9.30 -1.99 1.33
C ALA A 187 7.84 -1.84 0.86
N LEU A 188 7.11 -0.84 1.37
CA LEU A 188 5.70 -0.58 1.05
C LEU A 188 5.44 0.76 0.36
N VAL A 189 6.38 1.68 0.43
CA VAL A 189 6.22 3.04 -0.11
C VAL A 189 7.05 3.23 -1.38
N GLY A 190 8.18 2.54 -1.46
CA GLY A 190 9.24 2.84 -2.42
C GLY A 190 10.01 4.09 -2.02
N ASP A 191 11.28 4.11 -2.38
CA ASP A 191 12.24 5.15 -2.04
C ASP A 191 13.21 5.49 -3.18
N SER A 192 13.19 4.72 -4.27
CA SER A 192 14.12 4.86 -5.39
C SER A 192 14.05 6.25 -6.05
N ALA A 193 12.88 6.89 -6.10
CA ALA A 193 12.74 8.27 -6.55
C ALA A 193 13.38 9.27 -5.57
N ASN A 194 13.07 9.16 -4.28
CA ASN A 194 13.62 10.04 -3.24
C ASN A 194 15.15 9.92 -3.14
N VAL A 195 15.70 8.71 -3.31
CA VAL A 195 17.15 8.47 -3.33
C VAL A 195 17.83 9.24 -4.47
N ARG A 196 17.18 9.35 -5.64
CA ARG A 196 17.68 10.13 -6.78
C ARG A 196 17.62 11.63 -6.50
N ASP A 197 16.52 12.09 -5.93
CA ASP A 197 16.34 13.50 -5.59
C ASP A 197 17.33 13.95 -4.50
N ASP A 198 17.53 13.12 -3.47
CA ASP A 198 18.55 13.32 -2.43
C ASP A 198 19.95 13.48 -3.04
N ALA A 199 20.29 12.66 -4.03
CA ALA A 199 21.60 12.71 -4.66
C ALA A 199 21.88 14.08 -5.32
N LEU A 200 20.85 14.68 -5.92
CA LEU A 200 20.94 16.03 -6.51
C LEU A 200 21.15 17.09 -5.41
N VAL A 201 20.43 16.97 -4.29
CA VAL A 201 20.58 17.87 -3.14
C VAL A 201 21.98 17.76 -2.55
N ILE A 202 22.50 16.54 -2.37
CA ILE A 202 23.84 16.28 -1.84
C ILE A 202 24.90 16.87 -2.77
N GLN A 203 24.77 16.70 -4.09
CA GLN A 203 25.68 17.28 -5.06
C GLN A 203 25.66 18.82 -4.97
N ALA A 204 24.49 19.44 -4.85
CA ALA A 204 24.37 20.88 -4.67
C ALA A 204 24.99 21.38 -3.36
N LEU A 205 24.88 20.61 -2.27
CA LEU A 205 25.51 20.93 -0.98
C LEU A 205 27.03 20.80 -1.03
N SER A 206 27.57 19.81 -1.74
CA SER A 206 29.02 19.67 -1.92
C SER A 206 29.65 20.81 -2.71
N GLN A 207 28.91 21.47 -3.60
CA GLN A 207 29.38 22.63 -4.38
C GLN A 207 29.37 23.93 -3.59
N ARG A 208 28.69 23.98 -2.43
CA ARG A 208 28.61 25.17 -1.57
C ARG A 208 29.74 25.26 -0.54
N LYS A 209 30.46 24.17 -0.31
CA LYS A 209 31.58 24.09 0.64
C LYS A 209 32.89 24.34 -0.10
#